data_AF-A0A5P9EXQ3-F1
#
_entry.id   AF-A0A5P9EXQ3-F1
#
_cell.length_a   1.000
_cell.length_b   1.000
_cell.length_c   1.000
_cell.angle_alpha   90.00
_cell.angle_beta   90.00
_cell.angle_gamma   90.00
#
_symmetry.space_group_name_H-M   'P 1'
#
loop_
_entity.id
_entity.type
_entity.pdbx_description
1 polymer ?
#
loop_
_entity_poly.entity_id
_entity_poly.type
_entity_poly.pdbx_seq_one_letter_code
_entity_poly.pdbx_strand_id
1 'polypeptide(L)'
;MNLKNTLAAAIAALTFSGAAIADTVKVAVWYTDPAAQLTGDISTRVDSLISTANRIYENNDLDIQLELVDLRQYSSSDLLVTGDNLAEFSGATYLDVDTTPTWEEWFDYGYAQQQRDLYEADMVILLGKANRVVTEEGTYLTCGVGYVGTGSNGVMDLGSNRLAYSITAVDCGATDLTFVHELGHNMGLNHSRRQGDTSGGVYYYGLGYGVDNSFSTIMGYPQSFGDAERLDTFSNPDKICNGSPCGIRNNADAQRALGPIVDDIAGYN
;
A
#
# COMPACT_ATOMS: atom_id res chain seq x y z
N MET A 1 64.17 -7.71 -38.03
CA MET A 1 63.79 -8.05 -36.64
C MET A 1 62.64 -7.13 -36.24
N ASN A 2 61.45 -7.71 -36.06
CA ASN A 2 60.23 -7.02 -35.64
C ASN A 2 60.32 -6.64 -34.16
N LEU A 3 60.03 -5.39 -33.82
CA LEU A 3 59.48 -5.05 -32.50
C LEU A 3 58.25 -4.17 -32.70
N LYS A 4 57.09 -4.79 -32.45
CA LYS A 4 55.79 -4.14 -32.33
C LYS A 4 55.76 -3.45 -30.97
N ASN A 5 55.69 -2.12 -30.93
CA ASN A 5 55.32 -1.40 -29.71
C ASN A 5 53.83 -1.08 -29.77
N THR A 6 53.06 -1.89 -29.04
CA THR A 6 51.64 -1.72 -28.78
C THR A 6 51.42 -0.51 -27.88
N LEU A 7 50.64 0.46 -28.36
CA LEU A 7 50.09 1.56 -27.58
C LEU A 7 48.97 0.98 -26.70
N ALA A 8 49.18 0.89 -25.39
CA ALA A 8 48.12 0.55 -24.45
C ALA A 8 47.32 1.82 -24.14
N ALA A 9 46.12 1.95 -24.72
CA ALA A 9 45.16 2.96 -24.30
C ALA A 9 44.46 2.46 -23.03
N ALA A 10 44.73 3.11 -21.91
CA ALA A 10 43.97 2.92 -20.69
C ALA A 10 42.61 3.62 -20.85
N ILE A 11 41.55 2.83 -21.07
CA ILE A 11 40.17 3.32 -20.98
C ILE A 11 39.83 3.33 -19.49
N ALA A 12 39.83 4.51 -18.89
CA ALA A 12 39.22 4.72 -17.58
C ALA A 12 37.70 4.64 -17.76
N ALA A 13 37.11 3.50 -17.39
CA ALA A 13 35.67 3.38 -17.27
C ALA A 13 35.21 4.22 -16.07
N LEU A 14 34.68 5.41 -16.36
CA LEU A 14 33.88 6.18 -15.41
C LEU A 14 32.58 5.40 -15.19
N THR A 15 32.51 4.63 -14.12
CA THR A 15 31.24 4.13 -13.61
C THR A 15 30.47 5.31 -13.05
N PHE A 16 29.54 5.85 -13.84
CA PHE A 16 28.44 6.63 -13.28
C PHE A 16 27.59 5.66 -12.47
N SER A 17 27.83 5.62 -11.16
CA SER A 17 26.82 5.16 -10.22
C SER A 17 25.72 6.22 -10.24
N GLY A 18 24.75 6.07 -11.13
CA GLY A 18 23.48 6.75 -10.93
C GLY A 18 22.96 6.28 -9.59
N ALA A 19 22.83 7.19 -8.61
CA ALA A 19 21.94 6.90 -7.51
C ALA A 19 20.58 6.63 -8.16
N ALA A 20 20.03 5.43 -7.96
CA ALA A 20 18.63 5.21 -8.25
C ALA A 20 17.87 6.31 -7.48
N ILE A 21 17.16 7.16 -8.22
CA ILE A 21 16.24 8.09 -7.59
C ILE A 21 15.08 7.21 -7.17
N ALA A 22 14.82 7.13 -5.88
CA ALA A 22 13.65 6.43 -5.39
C ALA A 22 12.40 6.98 -6.07
N ASP A 23 11.58 6.11 -6.63
CA ASP A 23 10.35 6.56 -7.27
C ASP A 23 9.41 7.10 -6.21
N THR A 24 8.95 8.31 -6.47
CA THR A 24 8.13 9.08 -5.55
C THR A 24 6.67 8.81 -5.87
N VAL A 25 5.98 8.12 -4.95
CA VAL A 25 4.54 7.88 -5.02
C VAL A 25 3.84 9.06 -4.34
N LYS A 26 3.14 9.86 -5.12
CA LYS A 26 2.39 11.01 -4.63
C LYS A 26 1.12 10.52 -3.93
N VAL A 27 0.95 10.87 -2.66
CA VAL A 27 -0.22 10.48 -1.88
C VAL A 27 -1.03 11.68 -1.43
N ALA A 28 -2.35 11.56 -1.57
CA ALA A 28 -3.30 12.48 -0.95
C ALA A 28 -3.85 11.82 0.32
N VAL A 29 -3.75 12.52 1.46
CA VAL A 29 -4.29 12.03 2.72
C VAL A 29 -5.39 12.96 3.16
N TRP A 30 -6.63 12.48 3.14
CA TRP A 30 -7.79 13.26 3.58
C TRP A 30 -8.29 12.75 4.92
N TYR A 31 -9.12 13.53 5.60
CA TYR A 31 -9.60 13.14 6.93
C TYR A 31 -11.04 13.55 7.20
N THR A 32 -11.67 12.89 8.16
CA THR A 32 -12.96 13.32 8.71
C THR A 32 -12.77 14.19 9.95
N ASP A 33 -13.76 15.04 10.27
CA ASP A 33 -13.75 15.84 11.50
C ASP A 33 -13.56 14.97 12.76
N PRO A 34 -14.27 13.84 12.94
CA PRO A 34 -14.03 12.96 14.08
C PRO A 34 -12.61 12.39 14.15
N ALA A 35 -11.99 12.06 13.01
CA ALA A 35 -10.61 11.60 12.99
C ALA A 35 -9.64 12.72 13.42
N ALA A 36 -9.85 13.95 12.94
CA ALA A 36 -9.09 15.12 13.37
C ALA A 36 -9.26 15.41 14.88
N GLN A 37 -10.46 15.27 15.44
CA GLN A 37 -10.69 15.49 16.87
C GLN A 37 -9.99 14.47 17.77
N LEU A 38 -9.79 13.24 17.27
CA LEU A 38 -9.05 12.18 17.97
C LEU A 38 -7.53 12.30 17.78
N THR A 39 -7.09 13.03 16.76
CA THR A 39 -5.69 13.25 16.44
C THR A 39 -5.33 14.70 16.77
N GLY A 40 -4.78 14.94 17.96
CA GLY A 40 -4.59 16.29 18.50
C GLY A 40 -4.11 17.34 17.49
N ASP A 41 -3.15 16.99 16.63
CA ASP A 41 -2.84 17.71 15.39
C ASP A 41 -2.84 16.73 14.21
N ILE A 42 -3.83 16.89 13.31
CA ILE A 42 -4.00 16.01 12.14
C ILE A 42 -2.83 16.13 11.15
N SER A 43 -2.26 17.32 10.96
CA SER A 43 -1.13 17.52 10.05
C SER A 43 0.10 16.79 10.55
N THR A 44 0.42 16.97 11.83
CA THR A 44 1.55 16.27 12.47
C THR A 44 1.32 14.75 12.45
N ARG A 45 0.07 14.30 12.61
CA ARG A 45 -0.26 12.87 12.51
C ARG A 45 0.01 12.32 11.13
N VAL A 46 -0.40 13.03 10.08
CA VAL A 46 -0.16 12.64 8.68
C VAL A 46 1.33 12.64 8.37
N ASP A 47 2.07 13.67 8.77
CA ASP A 47 3.53 13.71 8.58
C ASP A 47 4.23 12.51 9.25
N SER A 48 3.77 12.13 10.44
CA SER A 48 4.26 10.94 11.15
C SER A 48 3.94 9.64 10.42
N LEU A 49 2.76 9.54 9.78
CA LEU A 49 2.37 8.36 9.00
C LEU A 49 3.24 8.21 7.75
N ILE A 50 3.42 9.29 7.00
CA ILE A 50 4.27 9.33 5.80
C ILE A 50 5.72 9.00 6.15
N SER A 51 6.28 9.65 7.18
CA SER A 51 7.64 9.38 7.63
C SER A 51 7.84 7.93 8.09
N THR A 52 6.85 7.37 8.80
CA THR A 52 6.91 5.97 9.25
C THR A 52 6.80 5.00 8.09
N ALA A 53 5.91 5.26 7.12
CA ALA A 53 5.77 4.44 5.92
C ALA A 53 7.07 4.42 5.10
N ASN A 54 7.69 5.58 4.86
CA ASN A 54 8.96 5.66 4.12
C ASN A 54 10.08 4.90 4.82
N ARG A 55 10.18 5.01 6.15
CA ARG A 55 11.13 4.20 6.95
C ARG A 55 10.85 2.70 6.81
N ILE A 56 9.58 2.30 6.76
CA ILE A 56 9.20 0.89 6.60
C ILE A 56 9.60 0.39 5.21
N TYR A 57 9.34 1.15 4.13
CA TYR A 57 9.80 0.78 2.79
C TYR A 57 11.32 0.65 2.74
N GLU A 58 12.06 1.61 3.28
CA GLU A 58 13.52 1.57 3.38
C GLU A 58 14.02 0.32 4.15
N ASN A 59 13.45 0.05 5.33
CA ASN A 59 13.81 -1.11 6.16
C ASN A 59 13.42 -2.48 5.55
N ASN A 60 12.63 -2.48 4.47
CA ASN A 60 12.25 -3.66 3.70
C ASN A 60 12.95 -3.71 2.33
N ASP A 61 13.98 -2.89 2.12
CA ASP A 61 14.73 -2.80 0.86
C ASP A 61 13.81 -2.54 -0.35
N LEU A 62 12.82 -1.65 -0.16
CA LEU A 62 11.88 -1.20 -1.20
C LEU A 62 12.19 0.24 -1.57
N ASP A 63 12.36 0.49 -2.87
CA ASP A 63 12.67 1.80 -3.42
C ASP A 63 11.40 2.64 -3.61
N ILE A 64 10.62 2.80 -2.53
CA ILE A 64 9.34 3.51 -2.52
C ILE A 64 9.46 4.68 -1.54
N GLN A 65 9.18 5.89 -2.02
CA GLN A 65 9.06 7.08 -1.18
C GLN A 65 7.69 7.71 -1.38
N LEU A 66 6.94 7.87 -0.30
CA LEU A 66 5.68 8.60 -0.32
C LEU A 66 5.95 10.10 -0.20
N GLU A 67 5.31 10.88 -1.07
CA GLU A 67 5.25 12.35 -1.01
C GLU A 67 3.80 12.79 -0.77
N LEU A 68 3.55 13.52 0.32
CA LEU A 68 2.24 14.10 0.58
C LEU A 68 2.01 15.28 -0.37
N VAL A 69 1.11 15.13 -1.33
CA VAL A 69 0.76 16.19 -2.29
C VAL A 69 -0.50 16.95 -1.90
N ASP A 70 -1.34 16.35 -1.04
CA ASP A 70 -2.57 16.98 -0.60
C ASP A 70 -3.02 16.49 0.78
N LEU A 71 -3.45 17.44 1.62
CA LEU A 71 -4.02 17.21 2.94
C LEU A 71 -5.26 18.09 3.12
N ARG A 72 -6.42 17.48 3.31
CA ARG A 72 -7.68 18.21 3.52
C ARG A 72 -8.71 17.45 4.33
N GLN A 73 -9.65 18.20 4.87
CA GLN A 73 -10.90 17.65 5.38
C GLN A 73 -11.77 17.17 4.20
N TYR A 74 -12.17 15.90 4.23
CA TYR A 74 -13.09 15.31 3.27
C TYR A 74 -14.55 15.43 3.71
N SER A 75 -14.82 15.16 4.99
CA SER A 75 -16.18 15.12 5.53
C SER A 75 -16.24 15.61 6.97
N SER A 76 -17.35 16.24 7.34
CA SER A 76 -17.66 16.57 8.75
C SER A 76 -18.36 15.43 9.49
N SER A 77 -18.80 14.40 8.75
CA SER A 77 -19.45 13.21 9.30
C SER A 77 -18.44 12.15 9.73
N ASP A 78 -18.85 11.28 10.66
CA ASP A 78 -18.07 10.10 11.03
C ASP A 78 -18.14 9.06 9.90
N LEU A 79 -17.00 8.80 9.25
CA LEU A 79 -16.86 7.72 8.29
C LEU A 79 -16.03 6.62 8.93
N LEU A 80 -16.75 5.58 9.36
CA LEU A 80 -16.15 4.37 9.91
C LEU A 80 -15.46 3.57 8.81
N VAL A 81 -14.46 2.78 9.18
CA VAL A 81 -13.80 1.85 8.26
C VAL A 81 -14.76 0.73 7.84
N THR A 82 -15.38 0.89 6.67
CA THR A 82 -16.28 -0.10 6.04
C THR A 82 -16.10 -0.09 4.52
N GLY A 83 -16.45 -1.20 3.86
CA GLY A 83 -16.44 -1.28 2.40
C GLY A 83 -17.40 -0.28 1.75
N ASP A 84 -18.57 -0.06 2.35
CA ASP A 84 -19.57 0.90 1.84
C ASP A 84 -19.03 2.34 1.86
N ASN A 85 -18.39 2.74 2.96
CA ASN A 85 -17.79 4.07 3.06
C ASN A 85 -16.58 4.21 2.13
N LEU A 86 -15.82 3.13 1.87
CA LEU A 86 -14.75 3.15 0.87
C LEU A 86 -15.31 3.30 -0.54
N ALA A 87 -16.44 2.65 -0.86
CA ALA A 87 -17.11 2.79 -2.14
C ALA A 87 -17.67 4.21 -2.35
N GLU A 88 -18.30 4.78 -1.33
CA GLU A 88 -18.74 6.18 -1.35
C GLU A 88 -17.55 7.14 -1.50
N PHE A 89 -16.50 6.93 -0.71
CA PHE A 89 -15.29 7.76 -0.70
C PHE A 89 -14.58 7.77 -2.06
N SER A 90 -14.34 6.59 -2.64
CA SER A 90 -13.63 6.46 -3.91
C SER A 90 -14.48 6.86 -5.12
N GLY A 91 -15.81 7.00 -4.95
CA GLY A 91 -16.75 7.15 -6.06
C GLY A 91 -16.93 5.86 -6.87
N ALA A 92 -16.56 4.71 -6.32
CA ALA A 92 -16.59 3.41 -6.98
C ALA A 92 -17.99 2.81 -7.15
N THR A 93 -19.07 3.59 -7.06
CA THR A 93 -20.43 3.14 -7.42
C THR A 93 -20.55 2.62 -8.86
N TYR A 94 -19.49 2.73 -9.67
CA TYR A 94 -19.41 2.31 -11.07
C TYR A 94 -18.19 1.38 -11.36
N LEU A 95 -17.98 0.34 -10.55
CA LEU A 95 -17.10 -0.80 -10.90
C LEU A 95 -17.93 -2.04 -11.26
N ASP A 96 -18.81 -1.92 -12.25
CA ASP A 96 -19.28 -3.09 -12.99
C ASP A 96 -18.24 -3.41 -14.07
N VAL A 97 -17.52 -4.52 -13.92
CA VAL A 97 -16.41 -4.93 -14.79
C VAL A 97 -16.92 -5.47 -16.15
N ASP A 98 -18.24 -5.54 -16.37
CA ASP A 98 -18.84 -6.14 -17.58
C ASP A 98 -19.63 -5.16 -18.47
N THR A 99 -19.57 -3.84 -18.20
CA THR A 99 -20.24 -2.85 -19.07
C THR A 99 -19.31 -1.72 -19.50
N THR A 100 -19.18 -1.55 -20.83
CA THR A 100 -18.49 -0.40 -21.43
C THR A 100 -19.33 0.85 -21.20
N PRO A 101 -18.85 1.88 -20.48
CA PRO A 101 -19.65 3.06 -20.16
C PRO A 101 -19.93 3.90 -21.41
N THR A 102 -21.09 4.56 -21.45
CA THR A 102 -21.47 5.52 -22.50
C THR A 102 -20.83 6.89 -22.26
N TRP A 103 -20.64 7.69 -23.31
CA TRP A 103 -19.94 8.99 -23.28
C TRP A 103 -20.46 10.00 -22.25
N GLU A 104 -21.71 9.92 -21.79
CA GLU A 104 -22.28 10.78 -20.73
C GLU A 104 -21.90 10.29 -19.32
N GLU A 105 -21.64 8.99 -19.13
CA GLU A 105 -21.20 8.39 -17.85
C GLU A 105 -19.69 8.62 -17.61
N TRP A 106 -18.92 8.85 -18.67
CA TRP A 106 -17.50 9.22 -18.57
C TRP A 106 -17.25 10.58 -17.88
N PHE A 107 -18.28 11.43 -17.75
CA PHE A 107 -18.15 12.77 -17.14
C PHE A 107 -18.68 12.85 -15.70
N ASP A 108 -19.21 11.77 -15.13
CA ASP A 108 -19.56 11.67 -13.72
C ASP A 108 -18.43 11.03 -12.91
N TYR A 109 -17.21 11.55 -13.07
CA TYR A 109 -16.11 11.20 -12.18
C TYR A 109 -16.54 11.57 -10.76
N GLY A 110 -16.61 10.59 -9.85
CA GLY A 110 -16.88 10.87 -8.44
C GLY A 110 -15.92 11.95 -7.93
N TYR A 111 -16.39 12.82 -7.02
CA TYR A 111 -15.64 13.98 -6.50
C TYR A 111 -14.19 13.62 -6.13
N ALA A 112 -13.96 12.45 -5.52
CA ALA A 112 -12.63 12.00 -5.14
C ALA A 112 -11.70 11.73 -6.34
N GLN A 113 -12.20 11.16 -7.44
CA GLN A 113 -11.39 10.97 -8.65
C GLN A 113 -11.02 12.30 -9.29
N GLN A 114 -11.96 13.26 -9.36
CA GLN A 114 -11.64 14.60 -9.86
C GLN A 114 -10.56 15.29 -9.01
N GLN A 115 -10.62 15.15 -7.68
CA GLN A 115 -9.60 15.71 -6.80
C GLN A 115 -8.26 14.98 -6.94
N ARG A 116 -8.27 13.65 -7.04
CA ARG A 116 -7.06 12.84 -7.27
C ARG A 116 -6.31 13.31 -8.52
N ASP A 117 -7.03 13.45 -9.64
CA ASP A 117 -6.47 13.89 -10.90
C ASP A 117 -5.98 15.35 -10.81
N LEU A 118 -6.71 16.23 -10.09
CA LEU A 118 -6.33 17.63 -9.89
C LEU A 118 -5.01 17.80 -9.12
N TYR A 119 -4.75 16.96 -8.11
CA TYR A 119 -3.54 17.03 -7.29
C TYR A 119 -2.47 16.03 -7.73
N GLU A 120 -2.70 15.34 -8.85
CA GLU A 120 -1.81 14.31 -9.39
C GLU A 120 -1.45 13.27 -8.32
N ALA A 121 -2.41 12.89 -7.47
CA ALA A 121 -2.17 11.89 -6.44
C ALA A 121 -2.24 10.48 -7.05
N ASP A 122 -1.19 9.70 -6.84
CA ASP A 122 -1.14 8.31 -7.25
C ASP A 122 -2.07 7.44 -6.41
N MET A 123 -2.05 7.65 -5.07
CA MET A 123 -2.91 6.96 -4.11
C MET A 123 -3.62 7.94 -3.18
N VAL A 124 -4.84 7.59 -2.77
CA VAL A 124 -5.68 8.44 -1.92
C VAL A 124 -6.14 7.68 -0.68
N ILE A 125 -5.88 8.24 0.49
CA ILE A 125 -6.15 7.61 1.77
C ILE A 125 -7.07 8.51 2.60
N LEU A 126 -8.18 7.96 3.09
CA LEU A 126 -9.03 8.62 4.07
C LEU A 126 -8.65 8.20 5.50
N LEU A 127 -8.38 9.16 6.37
CA LEU A 127 -8.29 8.97 7.80
C LEU A 127 -9.68 9.08 8.43
N GLY A 128 -10.15 7.96 8.96
CA GLY A 128 -11.46 7.79 9.59
C GLY A 128 -11.36 7.18 10.98
N LYS A 129 -12.44 6.54 11.42
CA LYS A 129 -12.51 5.84 12.71
C LYS A 129 -12.72 4.34 12.56
N ALA A 130 -12.24 3.59 13.53
CA ALA A 130 -12.38 2.14 13.55
C ALA A 130 -13.86 1.74 13.57
N ASN A 131 -14.21 0.74 12.78
CA ASN A 131 -15.54 0.15 12.85
C ASN A 131 -15.55 -0.97 13.89
N ARG A 132 -16.40 -0.86 14.90
CA ARG A 132 -16.57 -1.89 15.93
C ARG A 132 -17.69 -2.83 15.52
N VAL A 133 -17.34 -4.09 15.24
CA VAL A 133 -18.31 -5.13 14.89
C VAL A 133 -18.51 -6.07 16.08
N VAL A 134 -19.76 -6.28 16.46
CA VAL A 134 -20.15 -7.20 17.53
C VAL A 134 -20.81 -8.41 16.90
N THR A 135 -20.27 -9.59 17.15
CA THR A 135 -20.78 -10.88 16.70
C THR A 135 -21.03 -11.80 17.89
N GLU A 136 -21.64 -12.96 17.65
CA GLU A 136 -21.81 -14.01 18.68
C GLU A 136 -20.46 -14.53 19.20
N GLU A 137 -19.42 -14.48 18.37
CA GLU A 137 -18.06 -14.95 18.66
C GLU A 137 -17.19 -13.90 19.36
N GLY A 138 -17.68 -12.65 19.48
CA GLY A 138 -16.99 -11.57 20.17
C GLY A 138 -17.10 -10.22 19.45
N THR A 139 -16.35 -9.24 19.96
CA THR A 139 -16.19 -7.94 19.29
C THR A 139 -14.84 -7.88 18.59
N TYR A 140 -14.82 -7.49 17.31
CA TYR A 140 -13.60 -7.13 16.60
C TYR A 140 -13.67 -5.68 16.10
N LEU A 141 -12.49 -5.08 15.88
CA LEU A 141 -12.34 -3.74 15.31
C LEU A 141 -11.74 -3.86 13.91
N THR A 142 -12.39 -3.23 12.93
CA THR A 142 -11.81 -3.02 11.59
C THR A 142 -11.06 -1.71 11.60
N CYS A 143 -9.75 -1.77 11.38
CA CYS A 143 -8.86 -0.62 11.45
C CYS A 143 -8.48 -0.04 10.08
N GLY A 144 -8.63 -0.80 9.01
CA GLY A 144 -8.46 -0.30 7.66
C GLY A 144 -9.22 -1.14 6.64
N VAL A 145 -9.43 -0.55 5.47
CA VAL A 145 -9.97 -1.21 4.29
C VAL A 145 -9.41 -0.51 3.06
N GLY A 146 -8.93 -1.29 2.09
CA GLY A 146 -8.39 -0.78 0.83
C GLY A 146 -8.76 -1.71 -0.30
N TYR A 147 -8.85 -1.16 -1.51
CA TYR A 147 -8.96 -2.00 -2.70
C TYR A 147 -7.62 -2.65 -3.03
N VAL A 148 -7.67 -3.88 -3.52
CA VAL A 148 -6.49 -4.60 -3.97
C VAL A 148 -6.21 -4.23 -5.43
N GLY A 149 -5.09 -3.58 -5.71
CA GLY A 149 -4.64 -3.30 -7.06
C GLY A 149 -4.45 -4.59 -7.86
N THR A 150 -4.72 -4.55 -9.17
CA THR A 150 -4.65 -5.73 -10.05
C THR A 150 -3.57 -5.56 -11.09
N GLY A 151 -3.00 -6.68 -11.50
CA GLY A 151 -2.00 -6.70 -12.55
C GLY A 151 -1.59 -8.10 -12.93
N SER A 152 -0.59 -8.20 -13.79
CA SER A 152 -0.01 -9.49 -14.13
C SER A 152 1.44 -9.34 -14.56
N ASN A 153 2.24 -10.37 -14.29
CA ASN A 153 3.65 -10.46 -14.72
C ASN A 153 4.53 -9.27 -14.32
N GLY A 154 4.23 -8.62 -13.19
CA GLY A 154 5.01 -7.49 -12.68
C GLY A 154 4.62 -6.14 -13.23
N VAL A 155 3.43 -6.04 -13.82
CA VAL A 155 2.88 -4.79 -14.34
C VAL A 155 1.47 -4.61 -13.79
N MET A 156 1.15 -3.42 -13.30
CA MET A 156 -0.22 -3.05 -12.90
C MET A 156 -1.11 -2.91 -14.14
N ASP A 157 -2.37 -3.31 -14.04
CA ASP A 157 -3.32 -3.10 -15.13
C ASP A 157 -3.58 -1.59 -15.30
N LEU A 158 -3.82 -1.14 -16.54
CA LEU A 158 -4.10 0.28 -16.84
C LEU A 158 -5.27 0.87 -16.03
N GLY A 159 -6.21 0.04 -15.59
CA GLY A 159 -7.35 0.47 -14.76
C GLY A 159 -7.11 0.36 -13.25
N SER A 160 -5.98 -0.20 -12.82
CA SER A 160 -5.69 -0.46 -11.40
C SER A 160 -5.54 0.84 -10.59
N ASN A 161 -5.26 1.96 -11.25
CA ASN A 161 -5.21 3.28 -10.62
C ASN A 161 -6.57 3.68 -9.99
N ARG A 162 -7.70 3.14 -10.48
CA ARG A 162 -9.04 3.31 -9.88
C ARG A 162 -9.22 2.59 -8.55
N LEU A 163 -8.32 1.65 -8.24
CA LEU A 163 -8.28 0.89 -7.00
C LEU A 163 -7.29 1.49 -5.99
N ALA A 164 -6.68 2.63 -6.29
CA ALA A 164 -5.69 3.27 -5.42
C ALA A 164 -6.32 4.08 -4.28
N TYR A 165 -7.34 3.50 -3.63
CA TYR A 165 -8.09 4.13 -2.52
C TYR A 165 -8.12 3.23 -1.30
N SER A 166 -8.03 3.85 -0.12
CA SER A 166 -8.17 3.17 1.16
C SER A 166 -8.71 4.07 2.27
N ILE A 167 -9.17 3.46 3.36
CA ILE A 167 -9.51 4.11 4.62
C ILE A 167 -8.66 3.50 5.72
N THR A 168 -8.04 4.36 6.56
CA THR A 168 -7.30 3.96 7.76
C THR A 168 -7.89 4.65 8.99
N ALA A 169 -8.13 3.88 10.05
CA ALA A 169 -8.61 4.38 11.33
C ALA A 169 -7.49 5.02 12.16
N VAL A 170 -7.75 6.18 12.75
CA VAL A 170 -6.79 6.88 13.62
C VAL A 170 -6.77 6.41 15.07
N ASP A 171 -7.81 5.68 15.48
CA ASP A 171 -8.05 5.22 16.85
C ASP A 171 -7.74 3.73 17.06
N CYS A 172 -6.86 3.18 16.22
CA CYS A 172 -6.31 1.83 16.37
C CYS A 172 -4.89 1.86 16.93
N GLY A 173 -4.55 0.87 17.78
CA GLY A 173 -3.25 0.82 18.48
C GLY A 173 -2.01 0.72 17.59
N ALA A 174 -2.17 0.38 16.29
CA ALA A 174 -1.09 0.25 15.32
C ALA A 174 -1.45 0.91 13.98
N THR A 175 -2.08 2.10 14.03
CA THR A 175 -2.53 2.83 12.84
C THR A 175 -1.43 3.01 11.78
N ASP A 176 -0.16 3.18 12.16
CA ASP A 176 0.94 3.33 11.18
C ASP A 176 1.14 2.05 10.34
N LEU A 177 1.06 0.88 10.97
CA LEU A 177 1.13 -0.41 10.26
C LEU A 177 -0.13 -0.69 9.45
N THR A 178 -1.28 -0.22 9.92
CA THR A 178 -2.53 -0.29 9.14
C THR A 178 -2.44 0.59 7.90
N PHE A 179 -1.93 1.81 8.02
CA PHE A 179 -1.74 2.72 6.89
C PHE A 179 -0.89 2.07 5.78
N VAL A 180 0.25 1.49 6.15
CA VAL A 180 1.13 0.78 5.20
C VAL A 180 0.47 -0.51 4.66
N HIS A 181 -0.35 -1.18 5.45
CA HIS A 181 -1.10 -2.36 5.01
C HIS A 181 -2.11 -2.02 3.92
N GLU A 182 -2.88 -0.95 4.10
CA GLU A 182 -3.87 -0.56 3.09
C GLU A 182 -3.21 -0.07 1.80
N LEU A 183 -2.10 0.66 1.91
CA LEU A 183 -1.27 0.99 0.74
C LEU A 183 -0.74 -0.29 0.06
N GLY A 184 -0.35 -1.30 0.84
CA GLY A 184 0.02 -2.61 0.33
C GLY A 184 -1.09 -3.26 -0.51
N HIS A 185 -2.35 -3.15 -0.08
CA HIS A 185 -3.49 -3.56 -0.90
C HIS A 185 -3.56 -2.78 -2.21
N ASN A 186 -3.47 -1.45 -2.18
CA ASN A 186 -3.49 -0.63 -3.41
C ASN A 186 -2.36 -0.99 -4.40
N MET A 187 -1.25 -1.54 -3.88
CA MET A 187 -0.12 -2.08 -4.65
C MET A 187 -0.26 -3.56 -5.04
N GLY A 188 -1.44 -4.16 -4.86
CA GLY A 188 -1.71 -5.53 -5.27
C GLY A 188 -1.16 -6.61 -4.35
N LEU A 189 -0.87 -6.27 -3.09
CA LEU A 189 -0.64 -7.26 -2.04
C LEU A 189 -1.95 -7.73 -1.43
N ASN A 190 -1.98 -8.99 -1.06
CA ASN A 190 -3.12 -9.60 -0.40
C ASN A 190 -2.72 -10.13 0.98
N HIS A 191 -3.72 -10.56 1.72
CA HIS A 191 -3.53 -11.15 3.03
C HIS A 191 -2.68 -12.42 3.02
N SER A 192 -2.35 -12.94 4.20
CA SER A 192 -1.74 -14.27 4.25
C SER A 192 -2.68 -15.34 3.70
N ARG A 193 -2.13 -16.41 3.13
CA ARG A 193 -2.91 -17.54 2.61
C ARG A 193 -3.87 -18.15 3.62
N ARG A 194 -3.56 -18.03 4.91
CA ARG A 194 -4.42 -18.53 5.99
C ARG A 194 -5.75 -17.77 6.07
N GLN A 195 -5.81 -16.57 5.51
CA GLN A 195 -6.97 -15.68 5.52
C GLN A 195 -7.85 -15.83 4.25
N GLY A 196 -7.68 -16.92 3.49
CA GLY A 196 -8.62 -17.36 2.46
C GLY A 196 -8.22 -17.00 1.03
N ASP A 197 -8.00 -15.71 0.74
CA ASP A 197 -7.55 -15.30 -0.60
C ASP A 197 -6.08 -15.69 -0.81
N THR A 198 -5.82 -16.34 -1.94
CA THR A 198 -4.50 -16.86 -2.32
C THR A 198 -4.02 -16.39 -3.68
N SER A 199 -4.79 -15.49 -4.32
CA SER A 199 -4.60 -15.04 -5.69
C SER A 199 -3.47 -14.02 -5.86
N GLY A 200 -3.26 -13.16 -4.86
CA GLY A 200 -2.47 -11.94 -5.03
C GLY A 200 -3.13 -10.94 -5.99
N GLY A 201 -2.63 -9.71 -6.06
CA GLY A 201 -3.09 -8.72 -7.05
C GLY A 201 -2.34 -8.83 -8.38
N VAL A 202 -1.00 -8.71 -8.31
CA VAL A 202 -0.09 -8.77 -9.49
C VAL A 202 0.64 -10.11 -9.57
N TYR A 203 1.03 -10.61 -8.39
CA TYR A 203 1.76 -11.85 -8.23
C TYR A 203 1.08 -12.71 -7.18
N TYR A 204 0.90 -13.99 -7.48
CA TYR A 204 0.28 -14.95 -6.56
C TYR A 204 1.04 -15.17 -5.24
N TYR A 205 2.30 -14.74 -5.17
CA TYR A 205 3.11 -14.75 -3.95
C TYR A 205 3.12 -13.41 -3.22
N GLY A 206 2.46 -12.37 -3.74
CA GLY A 206 2.30 -11.05 -3.10
C GLY A 206 1.32 -11.12 -1.94
N LEU A 207 1.65 -11.92 -0.93
CA LEU A 207 0.78 -12.29 0.18
C LEU A 207 1.50 -12.08 1.51
N GLY A 208 0.74 -11.75 2.54
CA GLY A 208 1.23 -11.77 3.92
C GLY A 208 1.70 -13.15 4.40
N TYR A 209 2.38 -13.15 5.53
CA TYR A 209 2.84 -14.32 6.25
C TYR A 209 2.75 -14.11 7.76
N GLY A 210 2.82 -15.21 8.53
CA GLY A 210 2.91 -15.19 9.97
C GLY A 210 3.24 -16.59 10.52
N VAL A 211 3.67 -16.62 11.77
CA VAL A 211 3.99 -17.81 12.55
C VAL A 211 3.21 -17.76 13.85
N ASP A 212 2.54 -18.87 14.17
CA ASP A 212 1.65 -19.00 15.33
C ASP A 212 2.33 -18.60 16.64
N ASN A 213 1.66 -17.69 17.37
CA ASN A 213 2.08 -17.12 18.65
C ASN A 213 3.49 -16.51 18.62
N SER A 214 3.92 -16.04 17.44
CA SER A 214 5.22 -15.40 17.26
C SER A 214 5.07 -14.06 16.54
N PHE A 215 4.70 -14.06 15.27
CA PHE A 215 4.60 -12.83 14.51
C PHE A 215 3.64 -12.92 13.32
N SER A 216 3.14 -11.78 12.86
CA SER A 216 2.62 -11.59 11.51
C SER A 216 3.38 -10.46 10.81
N THR A 217 3.57 -10.63 9.50
CA THR A 217 4.08 -9.57 8.61
C THR A 217 3.01 -8.50 8.38
N ILE A 218 3.37 -7.37 7.77
CA ILE A 218 2.47 -6.24 7.52
C ILE A 218 1.12 -6.69 6.93
N MET A 219 1.13 -7.56 5.92
CA MET A 219 -0.07 -8.05 5.24
C MET A 219 -0.80 -9.21 5.94
N GLY A 220 -0.26 -9.72 7.06
CA GLY A 220 -0.89 -10.78 7.85
C GLY A 220 -1.71 -10.22 9.01
N TYR A 221 -2.89 -10.78 9.25
CA TYR A 221 -3.68 -10.47 10.44
C TYR A 221 -3.10 -11.18 11.68
N PRO A 222 -2.61 -10.45 12.70
CA PRO A 222 -2.02 -11.07 13.88
C PRO A 222 -2.94 -12.09 14.55
N GLN A 223 -4.25 -11.79 14.61
CA GLN A 223 -5.27 -12.66 15.20
C GLN A 223 -5.44 -14.00 14.47
N SER A 224 -5.04 -14.09 13.19
CA SER A 224 -5.01 -15.37 12.45
C SER A 224 -3.82 -16.27 12.84
N PHE A 225 -2.92 -15.76 13.67
CA PHE A 225 -1.71 -16.42 14.17
C PHE A 225 -1.64 -16.40 15.71
N GLY A 226 -2.79 -16.31 16.40
CA GLY A 226 -2.85 -16.31 17.87
C GLY A 226 -2.35 -15.00 18.48
N ASP A 227 -1.52 -15.08 19.52
CA ASP A 227 -0.93 -13.91 20.21
C ASP A 227 0.31 -13.38 19.46
N ALA A 228 0.24 -13.29 18.13
CA ALA A 228 1.34 -12.87 17.29
C ALA A 228 1.58 -11.35 17.36
N GLU A 229 2.85 -10.93 17.38
CA GLU A 229 3.22 -9.53 17.21
C GLU A 229 3.13 -9.13 15.73
N ARG A 230 2.50 -7.98 15.43
CA ARG A 230 2.54 -7.43 14.07
C ARG A 230 3.86 -6.72 13.84
N LEU A 231 4.65 -7.21 12.89
CA LEU A 231 5.94 -6.63 12.53
C LEU A 231 5.79 -5.57 11.43
N ASP A 232 6.72 -4.63 11.41
CA ASP A 232 6.92 -3.62 10.36
C ASP A 232 7.66 -4.19 9.13
N THR A 233 7.44 -5.46 8.84
CA THR A 233 8.13 -6.21 7.79
C THR A 233 7.14 -6.81 6.79
N PHE A 234 7.36 -6.58 5.50
CA PHE A 234 6.67 -7.31 4.44
C PHE A 234 7.19 -8.75 4.38
N SER A 235 6.36 -9.69 3.92
CA SER A 235 6.80 -11.08 3.84
C SER A 235 7.99 -11.22 2.89
N ASN A 236 9.03 -11.88 3.40
CA ASN A 236 10.30 -12.08 2.71
C ASN A 236 10.94 -13.38 3.23
N PRO A 237 11.09 -14.43 2.39
CA PRO A 237 11.65 -15.72 2.80
C PRO A 237 13.14 -15.67 3.15
N ASP A 238 13.85 -14.62 2.75
CA ASP A 238 15.28 -14.44 2.97
C ASP A 238 15.60 -13.58 4.22
N LYS A 239 14.57 -12.95 4.82
CA LYS A 239 14.66 -12.23 6.10
C LYS A 239 14.27 -13.15 7.26
N ILE A 240 14.93 -13.02 8.41
CA ILE A 240 14.61 -13.77 9.63
C ILE A 240 13.85 -12.89 10.63
N CYS A 241 12.67 -13.35 11.05
CA CYS A 241 11.77 -12.75 12.02
C CYS A 241 11.63 -13.70 13.21
N ASN A 242 11.98 -13.25 14.42
CA ASN A 242 11.85 -14.04 15.65
C ASN A 242 12.42 -15.48 15.52
N GLY A 243 13.55 -15.64 14.82
CA GLY A 243 14.23 -16.91 14.62
C GLY A 243 13.68 -17.81 13.50
N SER A 244 12.67 -17.37 12.75
CA SER A 244 12.11 -18.08 11.58
C SER A 244 12.12 -17.19 10.33
N PRO A 245 12.11 -17.73 9.11
CA PRO A 245 11.93 -16.92 7.90
C PRO A 245 10.65 -16.07 7.95
N CYS A 246 10.70 -14.81 7.51
CA CYS A 246 9.56 -13.89 7.47
C CYS A 246 8.63 -14.14 6.27
N GLY A 247 8.74 -15.27 5.57
CA GLY A 247 7.99 -15.56 4.37
C GLY A 247 8.27 -16.96 3.86
N ILE A 248 7.60 -17.32 2.77
CA ILE A 248 7.80 -18.61 2.09
C ILE A 248 8.09 -18.32 0.62
N ARG A 249 9.22 -18.84 0.13
CA ARG A 249 9.66 -18.62 -1.25
C ARG A 249 8.57 -19.01 -2.24
N ASN A 250 8.23 -18.09 -3.13
CA ASN A 250 7.17 -18.26 -4.15
C ASN A 250 5.78 -18.56 -3.58
N ASN A 251 5.49 -18.14 -2.35
CA ASN A 251 4.21 -18.42 -1.70
C ASN A 251 3.72 -17.27 -0.80
N ALA A 252 4.64 -16.61 -0.09
CA ALA A 252 4.43 -15.38 0.67
C ALA A 252 5.73 -14.57 0.66
N ASP A 253 5.84 -13.67 -0.32
CA ASP A 253 7.03 -12.92 -0.70
C ASP A 253 6.61 -11.53 -1.23
N ALA A 254 5.93 -10.77 -0.36
CA ALA A 254 5.34 -9.48 -0.67
C ALA A 254 6.41 -8.42 -1.00
N GLN A 255 7.56 -8.46 -0.32
CA GLN A 255 8.66 -7.54 -0.61
C GLN A 255 9.09 -7.66 -2.08
N ARG A 256 9.30 -8.89 -2.57
CA ARG A 256 9.62 -9.14 -3.98
C ARG A 256 8.49 -8.75 -4.93
N ALA A 257 7.23 -8.88 -4.51
CA ALA A 257 6.09 -8.57 -5.36
C ALA A 257 5.93 -7.07 -5.62
N LEU A 258 6.38 -6.22 -4.70
CA LEU A 258 6.30 -4.76 -4.83
C LEU A 258 7.36 -4.19 -5.78
N GLY A 259 8.57 -4.75 -5.81
CA GLY A 259 9.69 -4.17 -6.57
C GLY A 259 9.40 -3.87 -8.05
N PRO A 260 8.82 -4.80 -8.84
CA PRO A 260 8.58 -4.57 -10.27
C PRO A 260 7.52 -3.53 -10.61
N ILE A 261 6.63 -3.16 -9.68
CA ILE A 261 5.47 -2.30 -9.97
C ILE A 261 5.66 -0.86 -9.48
N VAL A 262 6.83 -0.54 -8.91
CA VAL A 262 7.09 0.77 -8.29
C VAL A 262 6.90 1.91 -9.30
N ASP A 263 7.41 1.75 -10.52
CA ASP A 263 7.22 2.71 -11.63
C ASP A 263 5.74 2.89 -11.98
N ASP A 264 4.99 1.79 -12.05
CA ASP A 264 3.56 1.81 -12.44
C ASP A 264 2.72 2.57 -11.41
N ILE A 265 2.98 2.35 -10.12
CA ILE A 265 2.21 2.98 -9.04
C ILE A 265 2.60 4.45 -8.81
N ALA A 266 3.81 4.88 -9.21
CA ALA A 266 4.23 6.27 -9.17
C ALA A 266 3.75 7.08 -10.40
N GLY A 267 3.15 6.41 -11.40
CA GLY A 267 2.62 6.99 -12.64
C GLY A 267 1.11 6.82 -12.76
N TYR A 268 0.40 6.84 -11.65
CA TYR A 268 -1.03 6.56 -11.55
C TYR A 268 -1.91 7.79 -11.85
N ASN A 269 -1.28 8.95 -11.99
CA ASN A 269 -1.79 10.27 -12.33
C ASN A 269 -1.67 10.63 -13.82
#